data_AF-A0A8T0ZBR1-F1
#
_entry.id   AF-A0A8T0ZBR1-F1
#
_cell.length_a   1.000
_cell.length_b   1.000
_cell.length_c   1.000
_cell.angle_alpha   90.00
_cell.angle_beta   90.00
_cell.angle_gamma   90.00
#
_symmetry.space_group_name_H-M   'P 1'
#
loop_
_entity.id
_entity.type
_entity.pdbx_description
1 polymer ?
#
loop_
_entity_poly.entity_id
_entity_poly.type
_entity_poly.pdbx_seq_one_letter_code
_entity_poly.pdbx_strand_id
1 'polypeptide(L)'
;MRASRDPNNSLEDWAAAFQGWLDNTFTTESKLSYSQRGDQIINWPNAPAARLAHPTPDHFVPFVIGAGAGMEESKPEAEKLFSGWGMGHMSFATYAWGVEH
;
A
#
# COMPACT_ATOMS: atom_id res chain seq x y z
N MET A 1 -0.43 -11.32 10.00
CA MET A 1 -1.46 -12.40 9.88
C MET A 1 -2.08 -12.35 8.47
N ARG A 2 -2.43 -13.49 7.85
CA ARG A 2 -3.03 -13.56 6.51
C ARG A 2 -4.53 -13.87 6.60
N ALA A 3 -5.40 -13.00 6.08
CA ALA A 3 -6.82 -13.34 5.96
C ALA A 3 -7.00 -14.41 4.86
N SER A 4 -7.94 -15.34 5.08
CA SER A 4 -8.24 -16.42 4.13
C SER A 4 -8.68 -15.85 2.78
N ARG A 5 -8.12 -16.37 1.68
CA ARG A 5 -8.64 -16.12 0.34
C ARG A 5 -10.03 -16.75 0.23
N ASP A 6 -11.00 -16.01 -0.28
CA ASP A 6 -12.30 -16.55 -0.68
C ASP A 6 -12.11 -17.39 -1.95
N PRO A 7 -12.32 -18.71 -1.92
CA PRO A 7 -12.11 -19.57 -3.09
C PRO A 7 -13.07 -19.28 -4.25
N ASN A 8 -14.17 -18.55 -4.01
CA ASN A 8 -15.17 -18.22 -5.03
C ASN A 8 -14.94 -16.88 -5.73
N ASN A 9 -14.01 -16.05 -5.23
CA ASN A 9 -13.70 -14.75 -5.81
C ASN A 9 -12.20 -14.65 -6.10
N SER A 10 -11.83 -14.83 -7.37
CA SER A 10 -10.46 -14.59 -7.82
C SER A 10 -10.05 -13.16 -7.51
N LEU A 11 -8.77 -12.98 -7.14
CA LEU A 11 -8.21 -11.64 -6.97
C LEU A 11 -8.24 -10.92 -8.33
N GLU A 12 -8.87 -9.77 -8.36
CA GLU A 12 -8.94 -8.91 -9.53
C GLU A 12 -7.55 -8.36 -9.90
N ASP A 13 -7.19 -8.40 -11.18
CA ASP A 13 -5.87 -7.98 -11.65
C ASP A 13 -5.57 -6.51 -11.33
N TRP A 14 -6.57 -5.64 -11.40
CA TRP A 14 -6.42 -4.23 -11.08
C TRP A 14 -6.17 -4.02 -9.58
N ALA A 15 -6.78 -4.83 -8.72
CA ALA A 15 -6.57 -4.77 -7.27
C ALA A 15 -5.17 -5.27 -6.93
N ALA A 16 -4.75 -6.38 -7.55
CA ALA A 16 -3.39 -6.89 -7.44
C ALA A 16 -2.34 -5.86 -7.93
N ALA A 17 -2.62 -5.13 -9.00
CA ALA A 17 -1.71 -4.12 -9.54
C ALA A 17 -1.49 -2.96 -8.57
N PHE A 18 -2.57 -2.40 -7.99
CA PHE A 18 -2.44 -1.31 -7.01
C PHE A 18 -1.75 -1.79 -5.73
N GLN A 19 -2.11 -2.96 -5.22
CA GLN A 19 -1.47 -3.57 -4.05
C GLN A 19 0.01 -3.86 -4.29
N GLY A 20 0.36 -4.34 -5.49
CA GLY A 20 1.74 -4.57 -5.90
C GLY A 20 2.53 -3.27 -5.97
N TRP A 21 1.92 -2.18 -6.44
CA TRP A 21 2.54 -0.86 -6.37
C TRP A 21 2.81 -0.42 -4.93
N LEU A 22 1.88 -0.61 -3.99
CA LEU A 22 2.11 -0.28 -2.58
C LEU A 22 3.32 -1.04 -2.01
N ASP A 23 3.35 -2.36 -2.23
CA ASP A 23 4.42 -3.21 -1.72
C ASP A 23 5.78 -2.84 -2.31
N ASN A 24 5.84 -2.68 -3.64
CA ASN A 24 7.06 -2.37 -4.38
C ASN A 24 7.52 -0.91 -4.23
N THR A 25 6.69 -0.03 -3.67
CA THR A 25 7.02 1.38 -3.47
C THR A 25 7.39 1.65 -2.02
N PHE A 26 6.66 1.09 -1.06
CA PHE A 26 6.73 1.53 0.33
C PHE A 26 7.35 0.54 1.30
N THR A 27 7.56 -0.72 0.93
CA THR A 27 8.16 -1.72 1.85
C THR A 27 9.68 -1.89 1.64
N THR A 28 10.27 -2.87 2.31
CA THR A 28 11.66 -3.31 2.11
C THR A 28 11.95 -3.79 0.69
N GLU A 29 10.93 -4.20 -0.07
CA GLU A 29 11.06 -4.65 -1.46
C GLU A 29 11.36 -3.50 -2.44
N SER A 30 11.11 -2.27 -2.01
CA SER A 30 11.24 -1.09 -2.86
C SER A 30 12.70 -0.68 -3.06
N LYS A 31 13.03 -0.38 -4.32
CA LYS A 31 14.34 0.11 -4.75
C LYS A 31 14.42 1.64 -4.77
N LEU A 32 13.37 2.32 -4.32
CA LEU A 32 13.27 3.77 -4.33
C LEU A 32 13.92 4.39 -3.10
N SER A 33 14.58 5.52 -3.32
CA SER A 33 15.05 6.41 -2.25
C SER A 33 13.89 7.02 -1.47
N TYR A 34 14.18 7.59 -0.29
CA TYR A 34 13.22 8.35 0.51
C TYR A 34 12.48 9.42 -0.32
N SER A 35 13.22 10.26 -1.05
CA SER A 35 12.62 11.31 -1.89
C SER A 35 11.68 10.73 -2.96
N GLN A 36 12.09 9.65 -3.63
CA GLN A 36 11.27 9.02 -4.67
C GLN A 36 10.01 8.40 -4.09
N ARG A 37 10.05 7.84 -2.87
CA ARG A 37 8.84 7.37 -2.17
C ARG A 37 7.92 8.53 -1.81
N GLY A 38 8.49 9.66 -1.39
CA GLY A 38 7.80 10.93 -1.20
C GLY A 38 7.05 11.39 -2.47
N ASP A 39 7.72 11.32 -3.62
CA ASP A 39 7.09 11.66 -4.90
C ASP A 39 5.94 10.70 -5.24
N GLN A 40 6.12 9.39 -5.00
CA GLN A 40 5.10 8.38 -5.25
C GLN A 40 3.87 8.53 -4.34
N ILE A 41 4.05 8.84 -3.06
CA ILE A 41 2.92 9.01 -2.13
C ILE A 41 2.09 10.25 -2.47
N ILE A 42 2.72 11.35 -2.89
CA ILE A 42 2.01 12.55 -3.35
C ILE A 42 1.30 12.28 -4.68
N ASN A 43 1.95 11.55 -5.57
CA ASN A 43 1.45 11.26 -6.92
C ASN A 43 0.66 9.95 -7.00
N TRP A 44 0.19 9.41 -5.87
CA TRP A 44 -0.55 8.15 -5.81
C TRP A 44 -1.76 8.06 -6.74
N PRO A 45 -2.49 9.14 -7.13
CA PRO A 45 -3.60 9.03 -8.08
C PRO A 45 -3.17 8.55 -9.47
N ASN A 46 -1.87 8.61 -9.79
CA ASN A 46 -1.27 8.11 -11.02
C ASN A 46 -0.67 6.69 -10.87
N ALA A 47 -0.78 6.07 -9.69
CA ALA A 47 -0.37 4.69 -9.49
C ALA A 47 -1.22 3.72 -10.33
N PRO A 48 -0.71 2.51 -10.63
CA PRO A 48 -1.45 1.49 -11.37
C PRO A 48 -2.83 1.23 -10.77
N ALA A 49 -3.87 1.37 -11.60
CA ALA A 49 -5.27 1.16 -11.21
C ALA A 49 -5.77 2.01 -10.01
N ALA A 50 -5.10 3.10 -9.64
CA ALA A 50 -5.46 3.93 -8.48
C ALA A 50 -6.93 4.37 -8.48
N ARG A 51 -7.46 4.80 -9.64
CA ARG A 51 -8.87 5.23 -9.76
C ARG A 51 -9.89 4.09 -9.65
N LEU A 52 -9.48 2.85 -9.93
CA LEU A 52 -10.33 1.67 -9.70
C LEU A 52 -10.29 1.25 -8.24
N ALA A 53 -9.09 1.24 -7.64
CA ALA A 53 -8.90 0.90 -6.23
C ALA A 53 -9.50 1.93 -5.27
N HIS A 54 -9.42 3.20 -5.63
CA HIS A 54 -9.92 4.32 -4.84
C HIS A 54 -10.61 5.34 -5.76
N PRO A 55 -11.89 5.11 -6.13
CA PRO A 55 -12.67 6.04 -6.94
C PRO A 55 -12.80 7.43 -6.32
N THR A 56 -12.82 7.46 -5.00
CA THR A 56 -12.74 8.65 -4.16
C THR A 56 -11.54 8.51 -3.21
N PRO A 57 -10.89 9.63 -2.82
CA PRO A 57 -9.62 9.57 -2.11
C PRO A 57 -9.74 9.15 -0.63
N ASP A 58 -10.93 9.25 -0.04
CA ASP A 58 -11.21 9.14 1.40
C ASP A 58 -10.65 7.87 2.04
N HIS A 59 -10.71 6.73 1.35
CA HIS A 59 -10.21 5.47 1.88
C HIS A 59 -8.68 5.33 1.80
N PHE A 60 -8.00 6.07 0.92
CA PHE A 60 -6.53 5.99 0.77
C PHE A 60 -5.79 7.10 1.51
N VAL A 61 -6.43 8.25 1.78
CA VAL A 61 -5.83 9.36 2.54
C VAL A 61 -5.20 8.92 3.87
N PRO A 62 -5.77 8.00 4.67
CA PRO A 62 -5.11 7.53 5.90
C PRO A 62 -3.73 6.92 5.68
N PHE A 63 -3.51 6.24 4.54
CA PHE A 63 -2.19 5.70 4.18
C PHE A 63 -1.19 6.82 3.90
N VAL A 64 -1.62 7.88 3.19
CA VAL A 64 -0.80 9.08 2.94
C VAL A 64 -0.43 9.79 4.24
N ILE A 65 -1.37 9.91 5.18
CA ILE A 65 -1.13 10.50 6.50
C ILE A 65 -0.11 9.67 7.28
N GLY A 66 -0.29 8.34 7.33
CA GLY A 66 0.63 7.45 8.04
C GLY A 66 2.05 7.49 7.47
N ALA A 67 2.18 7.46 6.14
CA ALA A 67 3.47 7.60 5.46
C ALA A 67 4.11 8.97 5.75
N GLY A 68 3.33 10.06 5.65
CA GLY A 68 3.84 11.41 5.91
C GLY A 68 4.26 11.65 7.37
N ALA A 69 3.63 10.95 8.32
CA ALA A 69 3.95 11.08 9.74
C ALA A 69 5.12 10.19 10.19
N GLY A 70 5.31 9.01 9.59
CA GLY A 70 6.26 8.01 10.09
C GLY A 70 7.44 7.70 9.18
N MET A 71 7.40 8.07 7.90
CA MET A 71 8.51 7.77 6.96
C MET A 71 9.68 8.71 7.22
N GLU A 72 10.86 8.15 7.48
CA GLU A 72 12.10 8.89 7.72
C GLU A 72 13.17 8.58 6.67
N GLU A 73 14.13 9.47 6.47
CA GLU A 73 15.22 9.26 5.49
C GLU A 73 16.12 8.08 5.88
N SER A 74 16.34 7.86 7.18
CA SER A 74 17.14 6.76 7.74
C SER A 74 16.47 5.39 7.59
N LYS A 75 15.13 5.34 7.57
CA LYS A 75 14.32 4.12 7.52
C LYS A 75 13.01 4.40 6.77
N PRO A 76 13.06 4.55 5.43
CA PRO A 76 11.90 4.98 4.65
C PRO A 76 10.87 3.87 4.40
N GLU A 77 11.25 2.62 4.64
CA GLU A 77 10.37 1.47 4.44
C GLU A 77 9.33 1.30 5.54
N ALA A 78 8.13 0.91 5.13
CA ALA A 78 7.07 0.46 6.00
C ALA A 78 7.23 -1.05 6.32
N GLU A 79 6.91 -1.43 7.55
CA GLU A 79 6.64 -2.82 7.89
C GLU A 79 5.22 -3.19 7.47
N LYS A 80 5.07 -4.30 6.73
CA LYS A 80 3.75 -4.84 6.36
C LYS A 80 3.24 -5.80 7.43
N LEU A 81 2.36 -5.30 8.29
CA LEU A 81 1.83 -6.03 9.45
C LEU A 81 0.81 -7.12 9.07
N PHE A 82 -0.06 -6.79 8.11
CA PHE A 82 -1.17 -7.64 7.68
C PHE A 82 -1.24 -7.72 6.16
N SER A 83 -1.79 -8.84 5.68
CA SER A 83 -2.13 -9.03 4.27
C SER A 83 -3.38 -9.91 4.20
N GLY A 84 -4.13 -9.80 3.11
CA GLY A 84 -5.38 -10.52 2.97
C GLY A 84 -6.27 -9.84 1.98
N TRP A 85 -7.29 -10.57 1.53
CA TRP A 85 -8.23 -10.10 0.53
C TRP A 85 -9.64 -10.56 0.90
N GLY A 86 -10.61 -9.67 0.75
CA GLY A 86 -12.03 -9.97 0.72
C GLY A 86 -12.64 -9.63 -0.64
N MET A 87 -13.69 -10.36 -1.04
CA MET A 87 -14.50 -10.05 -2.24
C MET A 87 -13.69 -9.86 -3.54
N GLY A 88 -12.53 -10.50 -3.67
CA GLY A 88 -11.67 -10.39 -4.86
C GLY A 88 -10.91 -9.07 -5.03
N HIS A 89 -11.18 -8.02 -4.24
CA HIS A 89 -10.54 -6.71 -4.42
C HIS A 89 -10.33 -5.88 -3.15
N MET A 90 -10.94 -6.27 -2.03
CA MET A 90 -10.85 -5.54 -0.77
C MET A 90 -9.59 -5.97 -0.03
N SER A 91 -8.52 -5.18 -0.13
CA SER A 91 -7.25 -5.47 0.55
C SER A 91 -7.37 -5.23 2.07
N PHE A 92 -6.81 -6.13 2.85
CA PHE A 92 -6.57 -5.95 4.29
C PHE A 92 -5.09 -5.70 4.60
N ALA A 93 -4.34 -5.21 3.62
CA ALA A 93 -2.95 -4.84 3.83
C ALA A 93 -2.86 -3.65 4.81
N THR A 94 -2.01 -3.81 5.83
CA THR A 94 -1.73 -2.76 6.82
C THR A 94 -0.23 -2.56 6.87
N TYR A 95 0.17 -1.28 6.92
CA TYR A 95 1.55 -0.85 6.91
C TYR A 95 1.81 0.07 8.09
N ALA A 96 3.01 -0.04 8.65
CA ALA A 96 3.46 0.83 9.73
C ALA A 96 4.86 1.37 9.42
N TRP A 97 5.04 2.67 9.67
CA TRP A 97 6.35 3.33 9.69
C TRP A 97 6.66 3.79 11.12
N GLY A 98 7.93 4.07 11.40
CA GLY A 98 8.36 4.53 12.73
C GLY A 98 8.23 3.48 13.84
N VAL A 99 8.12 2.20 13.49
CA VAL A 99 8.10 1.11 14.46
C VAL A 99 9.54 0.68 14.78
N GLU A 100 9.86 0.72 16.08
CA GLU A 100 11.09 0.18 16.67
C GLU A 100 10.73 -1.08 17.46
N HIS A 101 11.47 -2.17 17.24
CA HIS A 101 11.36 -3.43 17.97
C HIS A 101 12.69 -3.76 18.63
#